data_AF-A0A9E5R828-F1
#
_entry.id   AF-A0A9E5R828-F1
#
_cell.length_a   1.000
_cell.length_b   1.000
_cell.length_c   1.000
_cell.angle_alpha   90.00
_cell.angle_beta   90.00
_cell.angle_gamma   90.00
#
_symmetry.space_group_name_H-M   'P 1'
#
loop_
_entity.id
_entity.type
_entity.pdbx_description
1 polymer ?
#
loop_
_entity_poly.entity_id
_entity_poly.type
_entity_poly.pdbx_seq_one_letter_code
_entity_poly.pdbx_strand_id
1 'polypeptide(L)'
;MKGFPVLAELLSKPNLFSPLHRNLKLPLAPFQQPEQLRFYPASAVLQAAQALQSALQTTVPDYISYRLGSQKAAQLEAELTQLIDLGQRAMAQGSRLRLLVQVEVLPQALPPNE
;
A
#
# COMPACT_ATOMS: atom_id res chain seq x y z
N MET A 1 9.60 -13.23 -2.57
CA MET A 1 9.53 -11.76 -2.41
C MET A 1 8.54 -11.46 -1.30
N LYS A 2 8.85 -10.55 -0.35
CA LYS A 2 7.83 -10.13 0.64
C LYS A 2 6.80 -9.26 -0.10
N GLY A 3 5.57 -9.72 -0.15
CA GLY A 3 4.45 -8.95 -0.69
C GLY A 3 3.89 -7.98 0.33
N PHE A 4 3.13 -6.99 -0.14
CA PHE A 4 2.38 -6.04 0.70
C PHE A 4 0.87 -6.25 0.44
N PRO A 5 0.27 -7.36 0.89
CA PRO A 5 -1.09 -7.74 0.52
C PRO A 5 -2.15 -6.72 0.99
N VAL A 6 -2.01 -6.12 2.17
CA VAL A 6 -3.01 -5.15 2.65
C VAL A 6 -2.86 -3.81 1.96
N LEU A 7 -1.62 -3.37 1.70
CA LEU A 7 -1.38 -2.21 0.84
C LEU A 7 -1.94 -2.46 -0.56
N ALA A 8 -1.71 -3.63 -1.15
CA ALA A 8 -2.26 -3.99 -2.45
C ALA A 8 -3.80 -3.99 -2.44
N GLU A 9 -4.44 -4.48 -1.38
CA GLU A 9 -5.89 -4.40 -1.19
C GLU A 9 -6.38 -2.94 -1.08
N LEU A 10 -5.66 -2.08 -0.35
CA LEU A 10 -5.98 -0.65 -0.24
C LEU A 10 -5.92 0.03 -1.62
N LEU A 11 -4.84 -0.20 -2.38
CA LEU A 11 -4.60 0.43 -3.68
C LEU A 11 -5.56 -0.08 -4.76
N SER A 12 -5.95 -1.35 -4.70
CA SER A 12 -6.87 -1.96 -5.67
C SER A 12 -8.33 -1.59 -5.44
N LYS A 13 -8.68 -0.98 -4.30
CA LYS A 13 -10.05 -0.58 -3.94
C LYS A 13 -10.24 0.94 -4.09
N PRO A 14 -10.84 1.43 -5.19
CA PRO A 14 -10.96 2.87 -5.45
C PRO A 14 -11.72 3.63 -4.36
N ASN A 15 -12.72 2.99 -3.72
CA ASN A 15 -13.49 3.56 -2.63
C ASN A 15 -12.67 3.77 -1.33
N LEU A 16 -11.55 3.06 -1.19
CA LEU A 16 -10.62 3.21 -0.06
C LEU A 16 -9.46 4.15 -0.40
N PHE A 17 -8.94 4.07 -1.62
CA PHE A 17 -7.78 4.87 -2.01
C PHE A 17 -8.14 6.29 -2.46
N SER A 18 -9.26 6.47 -3.17
CA SER A 18 -9.65 7.77 -3.74
C SER A 18 -9.74 8.88 -2.68
N PRO A 19 -10.30 8.67 -1.47
CA PRO A 19 -10.31 9.72 -0.45
C PRO A 19 -8.90 10.17 -0.02
N LEU A 20 -7.94 9.25 0.05
CA LEU A 20 -6.56 9.54 0.47
C LEU A 20 -5.81 10.40 -0.58
N HIS A 21 -6.04 10.14 -1.86
CA HIS A 21 -5.42 10.95 -2.91
C HIS A 21 -6.24 12.22 -3.24
N ARG A 22 -7.57 12.11 -3.39
CA ARG A 22 -8.40 13.23 -3.88
C ARG A 22 -8.77 14.23 -2.80
N ASN A 23 -9.07 13.77 -1.58
CA ASN A 23 -9.51 14.67 -0.51
C ASN A 23 -8.32 15.20 0.28
N LEU A 24 -7.36 14.33 0.61
CA LEU A 24 -6.17 14.71 1.38
C LEU A 24 -5.01 15.22 0.50
N LYS A 25 -5.14 15.17 -0.82
CA LYS A 25 -4.14 15.65 -1.80
C LYS A 25 -2.72 15.10 -1.56
N LEU A 26 -2.63 13.87 -1.04
CA LEU A 26 -1.36 13.25 -0.73
C LEU A 26 -0.57 12.95 -2.03
N PRO A 27 0.77 13.04 -2.02
CA PRO A 27 1.64 12.81 -3.19
C PRO A 27 1.78 11.30 -3.51
N LEU A 28 0.65 10.63 -3.73
CA LEU A 28 0.57 9.17 -3.89
C LEU A 28 0.69 8.72 -5.35
N ALA A 29 1.28 9.54 -6.22
CA ALA A 29 1.44 9.22 -7.65
C ALA A 29 2.03 7.81 -7.92
N PRO A 30 3.01 7.30 -7.14
CA PRO A 30 3.51 5.93 -7.31
C PRO A 30 2.47 4.82 -7.04
N PHE A 31 1.35 5.15 -6.39
CA PHE A 31 0.32 4.21 -5.95
C PHE A 31 -0.97 4.28 -6.75
N GLN A 32 -1.16 5.29 -7.61
CA GLN A 32 -2.44 5.51 -8.29
C GLN A 32 -2.72 4.53 -9.43
N GLN A 33 -1.68 3.99 -10.07
CA GLN A 33 -1.78 3.19 -11.29
C GLN A 33 -0.77 2.04 -11.25
N PRO A 34 -0.89 1.11 -10.27
CA PRO A 34 0.04 -0.01 -10.14
C PRO A 34 0.07 -0.91 -11.39
N GLU A 35 -1.00 -0.94 -12.19
CA GLU A 35 -1.06 -1.69 -13.45
C GLU A 35 -0.19 -1.10 -14.58
N GLN A 36 0.27 0.15 -14.50
CA GLN A 36 1.04 0.78 -15.59
C GLN A 36 2.50 0.33 -15.68
N LEU A 37 2.93 -0.60 -14.82
CA LEU A 37 4.28 -1.18 -14.80
C LEU A 37 5.42 -0.13 -14.80
N ARG A 38 5.16 1.08 -14.28
CA ARG A 38 6.07 2.22 -14.34
C ARG A 38 7.11 2.17 -13.22
N PHE A 39 8.36 2.50 -13.56
CA PHE A 39 9.42 2.71 -12.58
C PHE A 39 9.42 4.15 -12.07
N TYR A 40 9.33 4.31 -10.76
CA TYR A 40 9.43 5.58 -10.05
C TYR A 40 10.79 5.73 -9.37
N PRO A 41 11.32 6.95 -9.21
CA PRO A 41 12.47 7.19 -8.33
C PRO A 41 12.17 6.64 -6.93
N ALA A 42 13.16 5.99 -6.29
CA ALA A 42 12.97 5.48 -4.93
C ALA A 42 12.55 6.57 -3.93
N SER A 43 13.04 7.80 -4.12
CA SER A 43 12.62 8.97 -3.33
C SER A 43 11.12 9.27 -3.45
N ALA A 44 10.53 9.11 -4.63
CA ALA A 44 9.09 9.33 -4.84
C ALA A 44 8.26 8.25 -4.13
N VAL A 45 8.69 6.98 -4.19
CA VAL A 45 8.02 5.88 -3.48
C VAL A 45 8.13 6.06 -1.97
N LEU A 46 9.31 6.46 -1.48
CA LEU A 46 9.54 6.76 -0.08
C LEU A 46 8.63 7.89 0.42
N GLN A 47 8.58 9.01 -0.30
CA GLN A 47 7.70 10.14 0.04
C GLN A 47 6.23 9.74 0.06
N ALA A 48 5.77 8.96 -0.93
CA ALA A 48 4.40 8.48 -0.97
C ALA A 48 4.06 7.58 0.23
N ALA A 49 4.96 6.65 0.58
CA ALA A 49 4.77 5.76 1.73
C ALA A 49 4.74 6.53 3.06
N GLN A 50 5.67 7.48 3.25
CA GLN A 50 5.71 8.33 4.44
C GLN A 50 4.48 9.23 4.56
N ALA A 51 4.05 9.86 3.45
CA ALA A 51 2.85 10.69 3.44
C ALA A 51 1.60 9.88 3.76
N LEU A 52 1.49 8.67 3.23
CA LEU A 52 0.39 7.76 3.54
C LEU A 52 0.40 7.34 5.01
N GLN A 53 1.55 6.91 5.54
CA GLN A 53 1.68 6.53 6.95
C GLN A 53 1.33 7.70 7.88
N SER A 54 1.88 8.88 7.62
CA SER A 54 1.60 10.08 8.41
C SER A 54 0.13 10.47 8.38
N ALA A 55 -0.51 10.45 7.21
CA ALA A 55 -1.94 10.74 7.08
C ALA A 55 -2.81 9.74 7.86
N LEU A 56 -2.47 8.45 7.77
CA LEU A 56 -3.16 7.38 8.50
C LEU A 56 -2.95 7.44 10.01
N GLN A 57 -1.88 8.08 10.50
CA GLN A 57 -1.66 8.24 11.95
C GLN A 57 -2.24 9.54 12.52
N THR A 58 -2.31 10.61 11.71
CA THR A 58 -2.61 11.96 12.20
C THR A 58 -3.92 12.53 11.70
N THR A 59 -4.21 12.37 10.40
CA THR A 59 -5.35 13.03 9.76
C THR A 59 -6.59 12.15 9.78
N VAL A 60 -6.39 10.84 9.63
CA VAL A 60 -7.46 9.85 9.55
C VAL A 60 -7.11 8.56 10.33
N PRO A 61 -6.83 8.66 11.65
CA PRO A 61 -6.32 7.55 12.49
C PRO A 61 -7.15 6.27 12.42
N ASP A 62 -8.47 6.40 12.38
CA ASP A 62 -9.39 5.25 12.41
C ASP A 62 -9.88 4.82 11.03
N TYR A 63 -9.37 5.42 9.95
CA TYR A 63 -9.95 5.17 8.62
C TYR A 63 -9.80 3.72 8.18
N ILE A 64 -8.61 3.15 8.36
CA ILE A 64 -8.35 1.77 7.94
C ILE A 64 -8.96 0.78 8.91
N SER A 65 -8.91 1.04 10.23
CA SER A 65 -9.55 0.18 11.22
C SER A 65 -11.07 0.10 11.00
N TYR A 66 -11.71 1.22 10.65
CA TYR A 66 -13.13 1.28 10.31
C TYR A 66 -13.47 0.60 8.98
N ARG A 67 -12.61 0.69 7.96
CA ARG A 67 -12.89 0.17 6.60
C ARG A 67 -12.48 -1.28 6.36
N LEU A 68 -11.38 -1.72 6.99
CA LEU A 68 -10.74 -3.02 6.75
C LEU A 68 -10.58 -3.86 8.02
N GLY A 69 -10.90 -3.31 9.20
CA GLY A 69 -10.73 -3.96 10.49
C GLY A 69 -9.36 -3.67 11.12
N SER A 70 -9.30 -3.76 12.45
CA SER A 70 -8.11 -3.46 13.26
C SER A 70 -6.90 -4.32 12.89
N GLN A 71 -7.11 -5.60 12.59
CA GLN A 71 -6.03 -6.51 12.18
C GLN A 71 -5.33 -6.04 10.90
N LYS A 72 -6.12 -5.68 9.87
CA LYS A 72 -5.57 -5.15 8.61
C LYS A 72 -4.94 -3.78 8.79
N ALA A 73 -5.48 -2.94 9.69
CA ALA A 73 -4.86 -1.65 10.00
C ALA A 73 -3.44 -1.81 10.57
N ALA A 74 -3.25 -2.70 11.55
CA ALA A 74 -1.93 -3.00 12.11
C ALA A 74 -0.99 -3.61 11.07
N GLN A 75 -1.51 -4.51 10.21
CA GLN A 75 -0.73 -5.10 9.14
C GLN A 75 -0.31 -4.06 8.09
N LEU A 76 -1.19 -3.14 7.71
CA LEU A 76 -0.87 -2.04 6.79
C LEU A 76 0.24 -1.16 7.34
N GLU A 77 0.22 -0.84 8.64
CA GLU A 77 1.27 -0.06 9.28
C GLU A 77 2.64 -0.77 9.22
N ALA A 78 2.66 -2.08 9.46
CA ALA A 78 3.87 -2.89 9.31
C ALA A 78 4.36 -2.92 7.85
N GLU A 79 3.45 -3.06 6.89
CA GLU A 79 3.76 -3.06 5.45
C GLU A 79 4.31 -1.70 4.99
N LEU A 80 3.75 -0.58 5.47
CA LEU A 80 4.24 0.76 5.18
C LEU A 80 5.65 0.99 5.75
N THR A 81 5.89 0.55 6.99
CA THR A 81 7.24 0.60 7.59
C THR A 81 8.26 -0.17 6.75
N GLN A 82 7.92 -1.38 6.32
CA GLN A 82 8.80 -2.18 5.44
C GLN A 82 9.04 -1.53 4.07
N LEU A 83 8.02 -0.89 3.49
CA LEU A 83 8.15 -0.17 2.22
C LEU A 83 9.03 1.07 2.36
N ILE A 84 8.94 1.78 3.49
CA ILE A 84 9.81 2.92 3.82
C ILE A 84 11.27 2.47 3.91
N ASP A 85 11.55 1.39 4.64
CA ASP A 85 12.90 0.83 4.77
C ASP A 85 13.47 0.36 3.41
N LEU A 86 12.61 -0.23 2.57
CA LEU A 86 12.97 -0.58 1.19
C LEU A 86 13.28 0.67 0.36
N GLY A 87 12.43 1.70 0.45
CA GLY A 87 12.59 2.98 -0.23
C GLY A 87 13.89 3.69 0.13
N GLN A 88 14.25 3.72 1.41
CA GLN A 88 15.50 4.30 1.90
C GLN A 88 16.73 3.57 1.34
N ARG A 89 16.75 2.24 1.39
CA ARG A 89 17.86 1.43 0.83
C ARG A 89 17.98 1.61 -0.68
N ALA A 90 16.86 1.56 -1.41
CA ALA A 90 16.85 1.76 -2.85
C ALA A 90 17.30 3.17 -3.23
N MET A 91 16.91 4.19 -2.45
CA MET A 91 17.34 5.57 -2.63
C MET A 91 18.86 5.72 -2.46
N ALA A 92 19.43 5.13 -1.41
CA ALA A 92 20.87 5.12 -1.17
C ALA A 92 21.67 4.47 -2.32
N GLN A 93 21.04 3.55 -3.06
CA GLN A 93 21.61 2.86 -4.21
C GLN A 93 21.32 3.56 -5.56
N GLY A 94 20.64 4.71 -5.56
CA GLY A 94 20.21 5.37 -6.80
C GLY A 94 19.21 4.56 -7.63
N SER A 95 18.53 3.58 -7.00
CA SER A 95 17.63 2.65 -7.67
C SER A 95 16.25 3.25 -7.94
N ARG A 96 15.54 2.62 -8.88
CA ARG A 96 14.13 2.91 -9.16
C ARG A 96 13.28 1.74 -8.72
N LEU A 97 12.10 2.05 -8.20
CA LEU A 97 11.15 1.08 -7.68
C LEU A 97 9.91 1.03 -8.56
N ARG A 98 9.34 -0.16 -8.67
CA ARG A 98 8.06 -0.40 -9.31
C ARG A 98 7.18 -1.15 -8.33
N LEU A 99 5.98 -0.66 -8.08
CA LEU A 99 4.96 -1.42 -7.35
C LEU A 99 4.18 -2.28 -8.35
N LEU A 100 3.96 -3.53 -7.97
CA LEU A 100 3.15 -4.49 -8.71
C LEU A 100 2.05 -4.97 -7.76
N VAL A 101 0.80 -4.71 -8.13
CA VAL A 101 -0.36 -5.32 -7.46
C VAL A 101 -0.65 -6.63 -8.18
N GLN A 102 -0.57 -7.75 -7.46
CA GLN A 102 -0.90 -9.07 -7.99
C GLN A 102 -2.23 -9.54 -7.39
N VAL A 103 -3.06 -10.16 -8.22
CA VAL A 103 -4.27 -10.85 -7.78
C VAL A 103 -3.95 -12.33 -7.69
N GLU A 104 -4.05 -12.90 -6.50
CA GLU A 104 -3.93 -14.34 -6.28
C GLU A 104 -5.32 -14.97 -6.17
N VAL A 105 -5.55 -16.08 -6.89
CA VAL A 105 -6.75 -16.90 -6.73
C VAL A 105 -6.43 -17.99 -5.71
N LEU A 106 -7.02 -17.88 -4.53
CA LEU A 106 -6.96 -18.95 -3.54
C LEU A 106 -7.99 -20.02 -3.91
N PRO A 107 -7.61 -21.30 -4.05
CA PRO A 107 -8.60 -22.36 -4.19
C PRO A 107 -9.46 -22.40 -2.92
N GLN A 108 -10.79 -22.29 -3.06
CA GLN A 108 -11.69 -22.56 -1.95
C GLN A 108 -11.51 -24.02 -1.54
N ALA A 109 -11.19 -24.27 -0.27
CA ALA A 109 -11.31 -25.60 0.28
C ALA A 109 -12.77 -26.04 0.11
N LEU A 110 -13.02 -27.06 -0.71
CA LEU A 110 -14.33 -27.73 -0.70
C LEU A 110 -14.60 -28.18 0.74
N PRO A 111 -15.81 -27.96 1.30
CA PRO A 111 -16.16 -28.63 2.54
C PRO A 111 -15.99 -30.14 2.33
N PRO A 112 -15.49 -30.89 3.33
CA PRO A 112 -15.49 -32.34 3.24
C PRO A 112 -16.94 -32.79 3.03
N ASN A 113 -17.19 -33.50 1.94
CA ASN A 113 -18.42 -34.26 1.78
C ASN A 113 -18.35 -35.42 2.78
N GLU A 114 -18.95 -35.27 3.96
CA GLU A 114 -19.41 -36.37 4.81
C GLU A 114 -20.73 -35.99 5.51
#